data_AF-A0A6G4ZST7-F1
#
_entry.id   AF-A0A6G4ZST7-F1
#
_cell.length_a   1.000
_cell.length_b   1.000
_cell.length_c   1.000
_cell.angle_alpha   90.00
_cell.angle_beta   90.00
_cell.angle_gamma   90.00
#
_symmetry.space_group_name_H-M   'P 1'
#
loop_
_entity.id
_entity.type
_entity.pdbx_description
1 polymer ?
#
loop_
_entity_poly.entity_id
_entity_poly.type
_entity_poly.pdbx_seq_one_letter_code
_entity_poly.pdbx_strand_id
1 'polypeptide(L)'
;MNKGMFFRIFFCILCLGLCLYSFLDMQNEITQLRIRIPTLMSEVRRIGEENTHYQYEIERFENPENLMKLAKASAFSHLKFPICNEVITMKQADPLQDANEKSTVDLKKQPSITFASSGNP
;
A
#
# COMPACT_ATOMS: atom_id res chain seq x y z
N MET A 1 59.87 -40.86 -20.70
CA MET A 1 58.50 -41.18 -20.23
C MET A 1 57.72 -39.90 -19.98
N ASN A 2 56.52 -39.83 -20.54
CA ASN A 2 55.87 -38.61 -21.03
C ASN A 2 55.30 -37.70 -19.92
N LYS A 3 56.17 -37.01 -19.18
CA LYS A 3 55.79 -36.02 -18.15
C LYS A 3 54.81 -34.97 -18.69
N GLY A 4 55.00 -34.51 -19.93
CA GLY A 4 54.10 -33.54 -20.56
C GLY A 4 52.67 -34.04 -20.80
N MET A 5 52.47 -35.35 -20.97
CA MET A 5 51.14 -35.93 -21.15
C MET A 5 50.36 -35.95 -19.83
N PHE A 6 51.03 -36.27 -18.72
CA PHE A 6 50.43 -36.23 -17.39
C PHE A 6 50.01 -34.82 -16.99
N PHE A 7 50.86 -33.81 -17.23
CA PHE A 7 50.50 -32.42 -16.95
C PHE A 7 49.30 -31.92 -17.77
N ARG A 8 49.20 -32.31 -19.04
CA ARG A 8 48.03 -31.99 -19.88
C ARG A 8 46.75 -32.60 -19.34
N ILE A 9 46.78 -33.88 -18.96
CA ILE A 9 45.61 -34.57 -18.40
C ILE A 9 45.21 -33.93 -17.06
N PHE A 10 46.18 -33.66 -16.19
CA PHE A 10 45.94 -33.01 -14.91
C PHE A 10 45.32 -31.62 -15.08
N PHE A 11 45.83 -30.82 -16.01
CA PHE A 11 45.27 -29.51 -16.33
C PHE A 11 43.84 -29.60 -16.89
N CYS A 12 43.58 -30.57 -17.78
CA CYS A 12 42.23 -30.81 -18.30
C CYS A 12 41.24 -31.17 -17.19
N ILE A 13 41.64 -32.05 -16.26
CA ILE A 13 40.79 -32.44 -15.12
C ILE A 13 40.53 -31.24 -14.20
N LEU A 14 41.54 -30.42 -13.93
CA LEU A 14 41.40 -29.21 -13.13
C LEU A 14 40.47 -28.18 -13.80
N CYS A 15 40.67 -27.88 -15.08
CA CYS A 15 39.78 -26.98 -15.82
C CYS A 15 38.34 -27.49 -15.81
N LEU A 16 38.14 -28.78 -16.03
CA LEU A 16 36.80 -29.37 -16.03
C LEU A 16 36.16 -29.32 -14.64
N GLY A 17 36.93 -29.61 -13.59
CA GLY A 17 36.48 -29.51 -12.21
C GLY A 17 36.10 -28.08 -11.81
N LEU A 18 36.93 -27.09 -12.17
CA LEU A 18 36.63 -25.67 -11.93
C LEU A 18 35.38 -25.22 -12.69
N CYS A 19 35.24 -25.63 -13.95
CA CYS A 19 34.08 -25.30 -14.77
C CYS A 19 32.78 -25.89 -14.18
N LEU A 20 32.82 -27.15 -13.74
CA LEU A 20 31.69 -27.78 -13.05
C LEU A 20 31.36 -27.08 -11.73
N TYR A 21 32.38 -26.73 -10.94
CA TYR A 21 32.19 -26.04 -9.67
C TYR A 21 31.48 -24.70 -9.86
N SER A 22 31.97 -23.86 -10.78
CA SER A 22 31.33 -22.56 -11.07
C SER A 22 29.90 -22.73 -11.59
N PHE A 23 29.63 -23.78 -12.36
CA PHE A 23 28.29 -24.06 -12.86
C PHE A 23 27.32 -24.43 -11.73
N LEU A 24 27.76 -25.25 -10.78
CA LEU A 24 26.97 -25.61 -9.60
C LEU A 24 26.71 -24.41 -8.69
N ASP A 25 27.71 -23.55 -8.51
CA ASP A 25 27.58 -22.35 -7.67
C ASP A 25 26.54 -21.38 -8.25
N MET A 26 26.56 -21.16 -9.57
CA MET A 26 25.55 -20.36 -10.27
C MET A 26 24.13 -20.95 -10.14
N GLN A 27 24.00 -22.28 -10.19
CA GLN A 27 22.72 -22.93 -9.95
C GLN A 27 22.25 -22.78 -8.50
N ASN A 28 23.18 -22.78 -7.54
CA ASN A 28 22.88 -22.65 -6.13
C ASN A 28 22.37 -21.23 -5.81
N GLU A 29 22.95 -20.18 -6.40
CA GLU A 29 22.46 -18.80 -6.28
C GLU A 29 21.03 -18.65 -6.80
N ILE A 30 20.73 -19.20 -7.98
CA ILE A 30 19.38 -19.18 -8.57
C ILE A 30 18.39 -19.93 -7.66
N THR A 31 18.83 -21.03 -7.06
CA THR A 31 18.01 -21.85 -6.15
C THR A 31 17.71 -21.09 -4.86
N GLN A 32 18.71 -20.43 -4.27
CA GLN A 32 18.51 -19.59 -3.08
C GLN A 32 17.54 -18.46 -3.35
N LEU A 33 17.63 -17.82 -4.52
CA LEU A 33 16.71 -16.74 -4.90
C LEU A 33 15.28 -17.27 -5.07
N ARG A 34 15.11 -18.44 -5.68
CA ARG A 34 13.80 -19.10 -5.83
C ARG A 34 13.16 -19.51 -4.51
N ILE A 35 13.94 -19.78 -3.46
CA ILE A 35 13.40 -20.10 -2.14
C ILE A 35 12.88 -18.85 -1.42
N ARG A 36 13.50 -17.69 -1.64
CA ARG A 36 13.10 -16.42 -1.00
C ARG A 36 11.85 -15.78 -1.60
N ILE A 37 11.56 -16.04 -2.88
CA ILE A 37 10.38 -15.52 -3.57
C ILE A 37 9.05 -16.00 -2.95
N PRO A 38 8.81 -17.30 -2.72
CA PRO A 38 7.54 -17.76 -2.13
C PRO A 38 7.37 -17.30 -0.68
N THR A 39 8.45 -17.17 0.09
CA THR A 39 8.37 -16.64 1.46
C THR A 39 7.93 -15.19 1.47
N LEU A 40 8.54 -14.33 0.62
CA LEU A 40 8.11 -12.94 0.49
C LEU A 40 6.68 -12.82 -0.04
N MET A 41 6.31 -13.65 -1.02
CA MET A 41 4.95 -13.66 -1.57
C MET A 41 3.91 -14.04 -0.52
N SER A 42 4.23 -15.00 0.36
CA SER A 42 3.34 -15.39 1.46
C SER A 42 3.15 -14.27 2.47
N GLU A 43 4.20 -13.50 2.75
CA GLU A 43 4.14 -12.37 3.69
C GLU A 43 3.35 -11.20 3.12
N VAL A 44 3.58 -10.83 1.86
CA VAL A 44 2.80 -9.81 1.17
C VAL A 44 1.32 -10.20 1.11
N ARG A 45 1.02 -11.48 0.85
CA ARG A 45 -0.35 -11.98 0.84
C ARG A 45 -1.00 -11.87 2.22
N ARG A 46 -0.31 -12.28 3.30
CA ARG A 46 -0.80 -12.17 4.67
C ARG A 46 -1.12 -10.72 5.02
N ILE A 47 -0.21 -9.79 4.73
CA ILE A 47 -0.42 -8.36 4.98
C ILE A 47 -1.59 -7.82 4.15
N GLY A 48 -1.74 -8.26 2.90
CA GLY A 48 -2.89 -7.90 2.06
C GLY A 48 -4.22 -8.37 2.65
N GLU A 49 -4.29 -9.63 3.09
CA GLU A 49 -5.48 -10.19 3.74
C GLU A 49 -5.82 -9.46 5.05
N GLU A 50 -4.82 -9.13 5.88
CA GLU A 50 -5.01 -8.31 7.08
C GLU A 50 -5.51 -6.90 6.77
N ASN A 51 -4.98 -6.26 5.73
CA ASN A 51 -5.42 -4.93 5.32
C ASN A 51 -6.87 -4.95 4.81
N THR A 52 -7.25 -5.96 4.03
CA THR A 52 -8.65 -6.15 3.61
C THR A 52 -9.56 -6.41 4.82
N HIS A 53 -9.10 -7.18 5.80
CA HIS A 53 -9.85 -7.40 7.03
C HIS A 53 -10.04 -6.10 7.82
N TYR A 54 -8.99 -5.31 8.01
CA TYR A 54 -9.09 -4.02 8.69
C TYR A 54 -9.95 -3.03 7.92
N GLN A 55 -9.86 -2.97 6.58
CA GLN A 55 -10.77 -2.17 5.78
C GLN A 55 -12.23 -2.56 6.00
N TYR A 56 -12.53 -3.86 6.00
CA TYR A 56 -13.88 -4.34 6.29
C TYR A 56 -14.36 -3.93 7.69
N GLU A 57 -13.49 -4.04 8.70
CA GLU A 57 -13.83 -3.60 10.06
C GLU A 57 -14.06 -2.08 10.12
N ILE A 58 -13.20 -1.29 9.50
CA ILE A 58 -13.33 0.17 9.40
C ILE A 58 -14.65 0.52 8.73
N GLU A 59 -14.95 -0.04 7.55
CA GLU A 59 -16.21 0.20 6.85
C GLU A 59 -17.43 -0.20 7.69
N ARG A 60 -17.32 -1.28 8.47
CA ARG A 60 -18.38 -1.70 9.39
C ARG A 60 -18.57 -0.71 10.55
N PHE A 61 -17.49 -0.14 11.10
CA PHE A 61 -17.56 0.86 12.16
C PHE A 61 -18.02 2.23 11.63
N GLU A 62 -17.56 2.62 10.44
CA GLU A 62 -17.85 3.89 9.78
C GLU A 62 -19.20 3.89 9.05
N ASN A 63 -19.89 2.74 8.99
CA ASN A 63 -21.24 2.70 8.44
C ASN A 63 -22.16 3.66 9.24
N PRO A 64 -22.77 4.66 8.58
CA PRO A 64 -23.56 5.69 9.24
C PRO A 64 -24.75 5.11 10.02
N GLU A 65 -25.30 3.97 9.60
CA GLU A 65 -26.35 3.29 10.37
C GLU A 65 -25.84 2.75 11.70
N ASN A 66 -24.61 2.26 11.73
CA ASN A 66 -23.98 1.71 12.92
C ASN A 66 -23.61 2.85 13.89
N LEU A 67 -23.03 3.94 13.37
CA LEU A 67 -22.78 5.17 14.12
C LEU A 67 -24.06 5.76 14.72
N MET A 68 -25.16 5.80 13.96
CA MET A 68 -26.44 6.31 14.44
C MET A 68 -27.09 5.40 15.49
N LYS A 69 -26.87 4.07 15.43
CA LYS A 69 -27.27 3.13 16.49
C LYS A 69 -26.43 3.33 17.75
N LEU A 70 -25.13 3.53 17.60
CA LEU A 70 -24.21 3.76 18.72
C LEU A 70 -24.49 5.09 19.43
N ALA A 71 -24.79 6.15 18.68
CA ALA A 71 -25.17 7.45 19.23
C ALA A 71 -26.46 7.40 20.09
N LYS A 72 -27.32 6.40 19.88
CA LYS A 72 -28.53 6.18 20.69
C LYS A 72 -28.28 5.35 21.95
N ALA A 73 -27.10 4.75 22.10
CA ALA A 73 -26.75 3.98 23.29
C ALA A 73 -26.56 4.93 24.49
N SER A 74 -27.00 4.50 25.68
CA SER A 74 -26.98 5.32 26.90
C SER A 74 -25.57 5.79 27.28
N ALA A 75 -24.53 5.04 26.91
CA ALA A 75 -23.12 5.41 27.10
C ALA A 75 -22.75 6.74 26.43
N PHE A 76 -23.42 7.11 25.34
CA PHE A 76 -23.16 8.33 24.57
C PHE A 76 -24.23 9.40 24.77
N SER A 77 -25.16 9.21 25.74
CA SER A 77 -26.25 10.17 26.02
C SER A 77 -25.79 11.57 26.41
N HIS A 78 -24.54 11.73 26.82
CA HIS A 78 -23.92 13.00 27.18
C HIS A 78 -23.37 13.78 25.96
N LEU A 79 -23.22 13.14 24.79
CA LEU A 79 -22.85 13.82 23.56
C LEU A 79 -24.06 14.53 22.95
N LYS A 80 -23.96 15.85 22.82
CA LYS A 80 -24.93 16.66 22.09
C LYS A 80 -24.56 16.69 20.61
N PHE A 81 -25.58 16.65 19.74
CA PHE A 81 -25.34 16.86 18.31
C PHE A 81 -24.82 18.27 18.09
N PRO A 82 -23.68 18.44 17.40
CA PRO A 82 -23.15 19.76 17.11
C PRO A 82 -24.11 20.49 16.17
N ILE A 83 -24.35 21.76 16.46
CA ILE A 83 -25.08 22.69 15.60
C ILE A 83 -24.13 23.13 14.47
N CYS A 84 -24.64 23.37 13.26
CA CYS A 84 -23.81 23.62 12.07
C CYS A 84 -22.76 24.74 12.23
N ASN A 85 -22.96 25.68 13.16
CA ASN A 85 -22.03 26.78 13.45
C ASN A 85 -20.82 26.39 14.34
N GLU A 86 -20.80 25.19 14.91
CA GLU A 86 -19.71 24.69 15.78
C GLU A 86 -18.74 23.75 15.04
N VAL A 87 -19.05 23.39 13.78
CA VAL A 87 -18.24 22.46 12.99
C VAL A 87 -17.12 23.21 12.28
N ILE A 88 -15.89 23.00 12.72
CA ILE A 88 -14.69 23.55 12.07
C ILE A 88 -14.14 22.49 11.10
N THR A 89 -14.38 22.66 9.81
CA THR A 89 -13.85 21.77 8.77
C THR A 89 -12.44 22.20 8.38
N MET A 90 -11.43 21.41 8.77
CA MET A 90 -10.05 21.60 8.31
C MET A 90 -9.94 21.06 6.87
N LYS A 91 -9.51 21.87 5.91
CA LYS A 91 -9.13 21.36 4.59
C LYS A 91 -7.86 20.52 4.74
N GLN A 92 -7.95 19.23 4.45
CA GLN A 92 -6.80 18.34 4.41
C GLN A 92 -5.89 18.76 3.25
N ALA A 93 -4.62 19.01 3.55
CA ALA A 93 -3.61 19.25 2.52
C ALA A 93 -3.28 17.91 1.85
N ASP A 94 -3.56 17.80 0.55
CA ASP A 94 -3.12 16.67 -0.27
C ASP A 94 -1.59 16.66 -0.33
N PRO A 95 -0.90 15.59 0.13
CA PRO A 95 0.57 15.53 0.10
C PRO A 95 1.17 15.33 -1.31
N LEU A 96 0.41 15.56 -2.39
CA LEU A 96 0.84 15.29 -3.77
C LEU A 96 0.68 16.47 -4.76
N GLN A 97 0.47 17.71 -4.31
CA GLN A 97 0.27 18.85 -5.21
C GLN A 97 1.46 19.83 -5.34
N ASP A 98 2.64 19.51 -4.81
CA ASP A 98 3.83 20.39 -4.96
C ASP A 98 4.56 20.25 -6.31
N ALA A 99 4.02 19.52 -7.29
CA ALA A 99 4.66 19.31 -8.59
C ALA A 99 3.98 20.02 -9.78
N ASN A 100 2.86 20.73 -9.58
CA ASN A 100 2.16 21.36 -10.71
C ASN A 100 1.63 22.78 -10.41
N GLU A 101 2.43 23.60 -9.74
CA GLU A 101 2.22 25.04 -9.72
C GLU A 101 2.95 25.67 -10.92
N LYS A 102 2.27 25.68 -12.07
CA LYS A 102 2.39 26.69 -13.13
C LYS A 102 1.37 26.41 -14.22
N SER A 103 0.14 26.88 -14.01
CA SER A 103 -0.59 27.65 -15.04
C SER A 103 -1.96 28.10 -14.54
N THR A 104 -2.18 29.40 -14.71
CA THR A 104 -3.48 30.07 -14.88
C THR A 104 -4.40 30.15 -13.65
N VAL A 105 -4.01 31.06 -12.76
CA VAL A 105 -4.95 32.03 -12.17
C VAL A 105 -5.52 32.88 -13.31
N ASP A 106 -6.83 32.80 -13.56
CA ASP A 106 -7.63 33.98 -13.87
C ASP A 106 -9.15 33.69 -13.74
N LEU A 107 -9.72 34.31 -12.70
CA LEU A 107 -11.06 34.89 -12.56
C LEU A 107 -12.23 34.28 -13.38
N LYS A 108 -13.32 33.89 -12.69
CA LYS A 108 -14.48 34.78 -12.40
C LYS A 108 -15.79 34.01 -12.06
N LYS A 109 -16.43 34.50 -10.99
CA LYS A 109 -17.87 34.53 -10.66
C LYS A 109 -18.61 33.26 -10.20
N GLN A 110 -18.94 33.29 -8.90
CA GLN A 110 -20.22 32.83 -8.32
C GLN A 110 -21.43 33.28 -9.16
N PRO A 111 -22.56 32.55 -9.01
CA PRO A 111 -23.71 33.21 -8.41
C PRO A 111 -24.38 32.42 -7.27
N SER A 112 -24.65 33.19 -6.24
CA SER A 112 -25.70 33.14 -5.21
C SER A 112 -26.88 32.19 -5.48
N ILE A 113 -27.16 31.29 -4.54
CA ILE A 113 -28.41 30.54 -4.48
C ILE A 113 -29.24 31.09 -3.31
N THR A 114 -30.28 31.85 -3.65
CA THR A 114 -31.30 32.34 -2.72
C THR A 114 -32.27 31.20 -2.42
N PHE A 115 -32.29 30.69 -1.19
CA PHE A 115 -33.40 29.84 -0.72
C PHE A 115 -34.56 30.74 -0.31
N ALA A 116 -35.60 30.78 -1.14
CA ALA A 116 -36.87 31.38 -0.78
C ALA A 116 -37.61 30.42 0.16
N SER A 117 -37.74 30.85 1.42
CA SER A 117 -38.74 30.38 2.35
C SER A 117 -40.10 30.94 1.93
N SER A 118 -41.11 30.08 1.77
CA SER A 118 -42.51 30.46 1.78
C SER A 118 -43.30 29.31 2.37
N GLY A 119 -43.48 29.35 3.69
CA GLY A 119 -44.56 28.63 4.35
C GLY A 119 -45.89 29.34 4.13
N ASN A 120 -46.96 28.54 4.10
CA ASN A 120 -48.29 28.74 4.70
C ASN A 120 -49.37 28.02 3.86
N PRO A 121 -50.55 27.79 4.43
CA PRO A 121 -50.88 27.24 5.74
C PRO A 121 -51.61 25.89 5.65
#